data_AF-A0A9P3MXF1-F1
#
_entry.id   AF-A0A9P3MXF1-F1
#
_cell.length_a   1.000
_cell.length_b   1.000
_cell.length_c   1.000
_cell.angle_alpha   90.00
_cell.angle_beta   90.00
_cell.angle_gamma   90.00
#
_symmetry.space_group_name_H-M   'P 1'
#
loop_
_entity.id
_entity.type
_entity.pdbx_description
1 polymer ?
#
loop_
_entity_poly.entity_id
_entity_poly.type
_entity_poly.pdbx_seq_one_letter_code
_entity_poly.pdbx_strand_id
1 'polypeptide(L)'
;MDSGAFADSNDRLGQPFFQNMARDLVSLHKFVGESKCSQGYPPDQQWRCFFPQYALPFLPRSLPLFIVNSLFDYRAQMLGNQLSPTNRTYSVRCIAELLRILPNITVQSLVASSPRQLVLYLTGKQVGKECSNSEKLAVLQAGQKVGKFVQQVRNRGKSSGAFLPVGMAHCVTAVPYWNQLKVDRVTMADAVVAWYIQKL
;
A
#
# COMPACT_ATOMS: atom_id res chain seq x y z
N MET A 1 -2.18 4.68 -10.54
CA MET A 1 -2.88 4.68 -9.23
C MET A 1 -1.83 4.97 -8.17
N ASP A 2 -2.01 6.02 -7.36
CA ASP A 2 -1.14 6.34 -6.23
C ASP A 2 -1.85 6.02 -4.91
N SER A 3 -1.23 5.21 -4.05
CA SER A 3 -1.66 4.95 -2.67
C SER A 3 -3.08 4.38 -2.52
N GLY A 4 -3.59 3.76 -3.58
CA GLY A 4 -4.89 3.10 -3.62
C GLY A 4 -4.83 1.59 -3.49
N ALA A 5 -3.65 0.99 -3.35
CA ALA A 5 -3.50 -0.47 -3.24
C ALA A 5 -3.75 -0.90 -1.79
N PHE A 6 -5.03 -1.03 -1.45
CA PHE A 6 -5.48 -1.57 -0.16
C PHE A 6 -5.52 -3.09 -0.21
N ALA A 7 -4.96 -3.75 0.80
CA ALA A 7 -5.06 -5.19 0.94
C ALA A 7 -6.35 -5.58 1.67
N ASP A 8 -7.03 -6.60 1.15
CA ASP A 8 -8.05 -7.32 1.92
C ASP A 8 -7.33 -8.18 2.95
N SER A 9 -7.09 -7.62 4.13
CA SER A 9 -6.43 -8.25 5.26
C SER A 9 -7.25 -8.11 6.52
N ASN A 10 -7.11 -9.11 7.40
CA ASN A 10 -7.59 -9.00 8.75
C ASN A 10 -6.78 -7.92 9.50
N ASP A 11 -7.38 -7.40 10.56
CA ASP A 11 -6.74 -6.46 11.46
C ASP A 11 -5.78 -7.15 12.44
N ARG A 12 -5.17 -6.38 13.33
CA ARG A 12 -4.25 -6.89 14.37
C ARG A 12 -4.89 -7.85 15.39
N LEU A 13 -6.21 -7.99 15.39
CA LEU A 13 -6.98 -8.92 16.23
C LEU A 13 -7.53 -10.11 15.42
N GLY A 14 -7.17 -10.21 14.13
CA GLY A 14 -7.66 -11.26 13.24
C GLY A 14 -9.08 -11.02 12.71
N GLN A 15 -9.66 -9.84 12.92
CA GLN A 15 -11.01 -9.50 12.47
C GLN A 15 -11.02 -8.94 11.04
N PRO A 16 -12.07 -9.18 10.25
CA PRO A 16 -12.19 -8.67 8.88
C PRO A 16 -12.60 -7.17 8.84
N PHE A 17 -11.95 -6.32 9.64
CA PHE A 17 -12.33 -4.91 9.84
C PHE A 17 -12.50 -4.15 8.52
N PHE A 18 -11.51 -4.26 7.62
CA PHE A 18 -11.54 -3.54 6.34
C PHE A 18 -12.64 -4.06 5.41
N GLN A 19 -12.96 -5.36 5.46
CA GLN A 19 -14.04 -5.95 4.68
C GLN A 19 -15.40 -5.43 5.16
N ASN A 20 -15.59 -5.33 6.47
CA ASN A 20 -16.82 -4.77 7.06
C ASN A 20 -16.99 -3.31 6.63
N MET A 21 -15.94 -2.50 6.73
CA MET A 21 -15.99 -1.12 6.25
C MET A 21 -16.28 -1.04 4.74
N ALA A 22 -15.68 -1.91 3.91
CA ALA A 22 -15.96 -1.96 2.48
C ALA A 22 -17.43 -2.32 2.18
N ARG A 23 -18.02 -3.24 2.95
CA ARG A 23 -19.46 -3.58 2.87
C ARG A 23 -20.32 -2.38 3.20
N ASP A 24 -20.02 -1.69 4.31
CA ASP A 24 -20.76 -0.51 4.74
C ASP A 24 -20.68 0.61 3.70
N LEU A 25 -19.50 0.86 3.13
CA LEU A 25 -19.30 1.87 2.10
C LEU A 25 -20.07 1.55 0.81
N VAL A 26 -20.04 0.30 0.34
CA VAL A 26 -20.80 -0.11 -0.85
C VAL A 26 -22.30 -0.04 -0.62
N SER A 27 -22.77 -0.44 0.57
CA SER A 27 -24.17 -0.33 0.97
C SER A 27 -24.64 1.13 1.00
N LEU A 28 -23.87 2.01 1.64
CA LEU A 28 -24.19 3.43 1.79
C LEU A 28 -24.24 4.17 0.45
N HIS A 29 -23.24 3.97 -0.41
CA HIS A 29 -23.12 4.72 -1.66
C HIS A 29 -23.93 4.14 -2.82
N LYS A 30 -24.63 3.01 -2.60
CA LYS A 30 -25.24 2.22 -3.67
C LYS A 30 -24.27 2.03 -4.85
N PHE A 31 -23.00 1.78 -4.53
CA PHE A 31 -21.91 1.59 -5.52
C PHE A 31 -22.11 0.33 -6.39
N VAL A 32 -23.21 -0.39 -6.14
CA VAL A 32 -23.69 -1.63 -6.72
C VAL A 32 -24.34 -1.33 -8.08
N GLY A 33 -23.76 -1.79 -9.19
CA GLY A 33 -24.53 -1.99 -10.42
C GLY A 33 -23.83 -1.73 -11.76
N GLU A 34 -22.96 -0.71 -11.86
CA GLU A 34 -22.51 -0.26 -13.19
C GLU A 34 -21.13 -0.76 -13.62
N SER A 35 -20.28 -1.18 -12.68
CA SER A 35 -18.96 -1.69 -13.05
C SER A 35 -19.00 -3.18 -13.39
N LYS A 36 -18.23 -3.59 -14.40
CA LYS A 36 -18.01 -5.02 -14.74
C LYS A 36 -17.58 -5.85 -13.54
N CYS A 37 -16.83 -5.25 -12.61
CA CYS A 37 -16.44 -5.91 -11.37
C CYS A 37 -17.64 -6.22 -10.48
N SER A 38 -18.48 -5.22 -10.19
CA SER A 38 -19.66 -5.37 -9.33
C SER A 38 -20.63 -6.40 -9.92
N GLN A 39 -20.84 -6.38 -11.25
CA GLN A 39 -21.66 -7.36 -11.96
C GLN A 39 -21.07 -8.78 -11.95
N GLY A 40 -19.74 -8.90 -11.78
CA GLY A 40 -19.04 -10.19 -11.70
C GLY A 40 -19.11 -10.87 -10.33
N TYR A 41 -19.67 -10.21 -9.31
CA TYR A 41 -19.85 -10.77 -7.97
C TYR A 41 -21.32 -10.80 -7.55
N PRO A 42 -21.75 -11.79 -6.75
CA PRO A 42 -23.04 -11.78 -6.07
C PRO A 42 -23.24 -10.48 -5.26
N PRO A 43 -24.50 -10.02 -5.06
CA PRO A 43 -24.81 -8.75 -4.37
C PRO A 43 -24.11 -8.57 -3.01
N ASP A 44 -24.03 -9.63 -2.20
CA ASP A 44 -23.38 -9.64 -0.87
C ASP A 44 -21.85 -9.63 -0.93
N GLN A 45 -21.26 -9.77 -2.12
CA GLN A 45 -19.81 -9.80 -2.35
C GLN A 45 -19.28 -8.65 -3.20
N GLN A 46 -20.13 -7.74 -3.65
CA GLN A 46 -19.70 -6.63 -4.51
C GLN A 46 -18.73 -5.65 -3.82
N TRP A 47 -18.70 -5.63 -2.49
CA TRP A 47 -17.68 -4.94 -1.68
C TRP A 47 -16.25 -5.33 -2.05
N ARG A 48 -16.04 -6.54 -2.61
CA ARG A 48 -14.73 -6.97 -3.12
C ARG A 48 -14.16 -5.97 -4.13
N CYS A 49 -15.00 -5.34 -4.95
CA CYS A 49 -14.57 -4.35 -5.95
C CYS A 49 -13.98 -3.07 -5.35
N PHE A 50 -14.16 -2.83 -4.04
CA PHE A 50 -13.43 -1.79 -3.31
C PHE A 50 -11.91 -2.06 -3.29
N PHE A 51 -11.52 -3.34 -3.28
CA PHE A 51 -10.12 -3.73 -3.24
C PHE A 51 -9.58 -3.97 -4.66
N PRO A 52 -8.48 -3.29 -5.05
CA PRO A 52 -7.94 -3.41 -6.40
C PRO A 52 -7.59 -4.84 -6.82
N GLN A 53 -7.19 -5.72 -5.90
CA GLN A 53 -6.89 -7.12 -6.25
C GLN A 53 -8.09 -7.90 -6.80
N TYR A 54 -9.31 -7.53 -6.42
CA TYR A 54 -10.53 -8.16 -6.93
C TYR A 54 -11.09 -7.44 -8.15
N ALA A 55 -10.81 -6.14 -8.31
CA ALA A 55 -11.20 -5.36 -9.48
C ALA A 55 -10.30 -5.64 -10.70
N LEU A 56 -9.03 -5.98 -10.49
CA LEU A 56 -8.03 -6.15 -11.54
C LEU A 56 -8.44 -7.11 -12.68
N PRO A 57 -9.06 -8.28 -12.43
CA PRO A 57 -9.47 -9.20 -13.50
C PRO A 57 -10.49 -8.61 -14.47
N PHE A 58 -11.27 -7.62 -14.04
CA PHE A 58 -12.34 -6.99 -14.85
C PHE A 58 -11.85 -5.83 -15.70
N LEU A 59 -10.63 -5.35 -15.47
CA LEU A 59 -10.02 -4.31 -16.31
C LEU A 59 -9.58 -4.90 -17.65
N PRO A 60 -9.69 -4.15 -18.77
CA PRO A 60 -9.16 -4.60 -20.07
C PRO A 60 -7.67 -4.92 -19.99
N ARG A 61 -7.21 -5.96 -20.71
CA ARG A 61 -5.78 -6.30 -20.81
C ARG A 61 -4.97 -5.23 -21.52
N SER A 62 -5.61 -4.46 -22.41
CA SER A 62 -5.02 -3.34 -23.14
C SER A 62 -4.83 -2.08 -22.29
N LEU A 63 -5.49 -1.98 -21.12
CA LEU A 63 -5.38 -0.80 -20.26
C LEU A 63 -3.98 -0.77 -19.61
N PRO A 64 -3.13 0.23 -19.93
CA PRO A 64 -1.83 0.37 -19.27
C PRO A 64 -2.02 0.80 -17.82
N LEU A 65 -1.37 0.11 -16.89
CA LEU A 65 -1.48 0.40 -15.45
C LEU A 65 -0.11 0.68 -14.86
N PHE A 66 0.04 1.84 -14.22
CA PHE A 66 1.18 2.12 -13.36
C PHE A 66 0.72 2.26 -11.91
N ILE A 67 1.24 1.40 -11.04
CA ILE A 67 0.91 1.43 -9.61
C ILE A 67 2.04 2.07 -8.84
N VAL A 68 1.73 3.15 -8.15
CA VAL A 68 2.58 3.75 -7.14
C VAL A 68 1.94 3.47 -5.79
N ASN A 69 2.64 2.78 -4.91
CA ASN A 69 2.10 2.52 -3.57
C ASN A 69 3.24 2.24 -2.61
N SER A 70 3.18 2.79 -1.40
CA SER A 70 4.11 2.35 -0.38
C SER A 70 3.77 0.93 0.05
N LEU A 71 4.76 0.04 0.20
CA LEU A 71 4.50 -1.35 0.59
C LEU A 71 3.79 -1.43 1.95
N PHE A 72 4.12 -0.50 2.85
CA PHE A 72 3.53 -0.37 4.17
C PHE A 72 2.86 1.01 4.33
N ASP A 73 1.97 1.36 3.39
CA ASP A 73 1.19 2.61 3.45
C ASP A 73 0.52 2.77 4.81
N TYR A 74 0.96 3.76 5.59
CA TYR A 74 0.53 3.92 6.97
C TYR A 74 -0.97 4.26 7.09
N ARG A 75 -1.57 4.94 6.10
CA ARG A 75 -3.01 5.21 6.10
C ARG A 75 -3.77 3.90 5.87
N ALA A 76 -3.32 3.06 4.94
CA ALA A 76 -3.91 1.75 4.74
C ALA A 76 -3.83 0.89 6.03
N GLN A 77 -2.66 0.89 6.71
CA GLN A 77 -2.48 0.14 7.96
C GLN A 77 -3.33 0.66 9.13
N MET A 78 -3.53 1.98 9.21
CA MET A 78 -4.43 2.57 10.22
C MET A 78 -5.89 2.27 9.90
N LEU A 79 -6.27 2.41 8.63
CA LEU A 79 -7.65 2.22 8.17
C LEU A 79 -8.10 0.77 8.31
N GLY A 80 -7.21 -0.19 8.06
CA GLY A 80 -7.50 -1.61 8.27
C GLY A 80 -7.25 -2.10 9.70
N ASN A 81 -6.99 -1.19 10.67
CA ASN A 81 -6.71 -1.52 12.08
C ASN A 81 -5.53 -2.51 12.25
N GLN A 82 -4.57 -2.54 11.32
CA GLN A 82 -3.34 -3.33 11.46
C GLN A 82 -2.36 -2.68 12.45
N LEU A 83 -2.40 -1.36 12.57
CA LEU A 83 -1.66 -0.61 13.58
C LEU A 83 -2.62 0.08 14.52
N SER A 84 -2.29 0.06 15.82
CA SER A 84 -3.02 0.86 16.80
C SER A 84 -3.06 2.34 16.35
N PRO A 85 -4.22 3.02 16.44
CA PRO A 85 -4.37 4.42 16.04
C PRO A 85 -3.57 5.40 16.94
N THR A 86 -2.87 4.89 17.95
CA THR A 86 -2.04 5.65 18.87
C THR A 86 -0.84 6.27 18.16
N ASN A 87 -0.99 7.51 17.68
CA ASN A 87 0.07 8.39 17.19
C ASN A 87 0.84 7.89 15.94
N ARG A 88 0.87 8.71 14.88
CA ARG A 88 1.71 8.52 13.66
C ARG A 88 3.16 8.16 14.01
N THR A 89 3.64 8.73 15.11
CA THR A 89 4.79 8.35 15.94
C THR A 89 5.14 6.87 15.93
N TYR A 90 4.20 6.12 16.50
CA TYR A 90 4.29 4.70 16.78
C TYR A 90 4.25 3.87 15.50
N SER A 91 3.39 4.24 14.54
CA SER A 91 3.32 3.56 13.24
C SER A 91 4.66 3.58 12.51
N VAL A 92 5.34 4.75 12.51
CA VAL A 92 6.69 4.90 11.94
C VAL A 92 7.65 3.91 12.57
N ARG A 93 7.64 3.82 13.92
CA ARG A 93 8.51 2.91 14.66
C ARG A 93 8.21 1.44 14.35
N CYS A 94 6.95 1.04 14.32
CA CYS A 94 6.61 -0.37 14.07
C CYS A 94 7.15 -0.83 12.71
N ILE A 95 6.94 -0.03 11.67
CA ILE A 95 7.43 -0.36 10.32
C ILE A 95 8.96 -0.26 10.27
N ALA A 96 9.59 0.71 10.93
CA ALA A 96 11.05 0.77 11.08
C ALA A 96 11.63 -0.52 11.67
N GLU A 97 11.03 -1.04 12.75
CA GLU A 97 11.44 -2.30 13.37
C GLU A 97 11.28 -3.48 12.42
N LEU A 98 10.18 -3.55 11.67
CA LEU A 98 9.98 -4.58 10.65
C LEU A 98 11.06 -4.53 9.56
N LEU A 99 11.43 -3.34 9.09
CA LEU A 99 12.43 -3.18 8.03
C LEU A 99 13.84 -3.57 8.47
N ARG A 100 14.17 -3.45 9.76
CA ARG A 100 15.45 -3.95 10.29
C ARG A 100 15.54 -5.47 10.26
N ILE A 101 14.41 -6.17 10.33
CA ILE A 101 14.34 -7.64 10.41
C ILE A 101 14.17 -8.27 9.01
N LEU A 102 13.86 -7.47 7.98
CA LEU A 102 13.74 -7.93 6.60
C LEU A 102 15.09 -7.71 5.88
N PRO A 103 15.98 -8.72 5.82
CA PRO A 103 17.41 -8.56 5.50
C PRO A 103 17.72 -8.08 4.07
N ASN A 104 16.72 -8.09 3.18
CA ASN A 104 16.87 -7.76 1.76
C ASN A 104 16.11 -6.51 1.33
N ILE A 105 15.60 -5.72 2.29
CA ILE A 105 14.92 -4.48 1.97
C ILE A 105 15.84 -3.31 2.30
N THR A 106 16.41 -2.71 1.26
CA THR A 106 17.24 -1.53 1.41
C THR A 106 16.41 -0.39 2.00
N VAL A 107 16.77 0.03 3.21
CA VAL A 107 16.15 1.09 4.04
C VAL A 107 16.17 2.48 3.37
N GLN A 108 16.75 2.61 2.17
CA GLN A 108 16.85 3.84 1.39
C GLN A 108 15.51 4.38 0.86
N SER A 109 14.41 3.61 0.98
CA SER A 109 13.07 4.01 0.52
C SER A 109 12.15 4.54 1.62
N LEU A 110 12.66 4.72 2.84
CA LEU A 110 11.91 5.34 3.93
C LEU A 110 11.89 6.84 3.80
N VAL A 111 10.81 7.32 3.20
CA VAL A 111 10.63 8.75 3.06
C VAL A 111 9.60 9.23 4.05
N ALA A 112 10.13 9.89 5.07
CA ALA A 112 9.35 10.51 6.11
C ALA A 112 8.65 11.76 5.56
N SER A 113 7.37 11.89 5.84
CA SER A 113 6.56 13.06 5.48
C SER A 113 7.07 14.39 6.06
N SER A 114 8.09 14.38 6.94
CA SER A 114 8.84 15.57 7.36
C SER A 114 10.31 15.28 7.73
N PRO A 115 11.21 16.27 7.64
CA PRO A 115 12.60 16.16 8.07
C PRO A 115 12.77 15.76 9.55
N ARG A 116 11.85 16.20 10.43
CA ARG A 116 11.86 15.81 11.86
C ARG A 116 11.67 14.30 12.06
N GLN A 117 10.82 13.67 11.26
CA GLN A 117 10.57 12.22 11.30
C GLN A 117 11.77 11.41 10.80
N LEU A 118 12.54 11.94 9.84
CA LEU A 118 13.78 11.32 9.36
C LEU A 118 14.88 11.36 10.43
N VAL A 119 15.01 12.49 11.15
CA VAL A 119 15.97 12.63 12.27
C VAL A 119 15.63 11.69 13.42
N LEU A 120 14.35 11.50 13.73
CA LEU A 120 13.90 10.55 14.76
C LEU A 120 14.18 9.08 14.37
N TYR A 121 14.11 8.76 13.08
CA TYR A 121 14.44 7.45 12.54
C TYR A 121 15.95 7.14 12.60
N LEU A 122 16.79 8.12 12.24
CA LEU A 122 18.25 7.97 12.12
C LEU A 122 18.98 8.03 13.47
N THR A 123 18.43 8.73 14.47
CA THR A 123 19.13 8.97 15.75
C THR A 123 18.90 7.90 16.81
N GLY A 124 17.99 6.94 16.59
CA GLY A 124 17.70 5.84 17.53
C GLY A 124 17.14 6.28 18.90
N LYS A 125 17.07 7.58 19.18
CA LYS A 125 16.50 8.16 20.40
C LYS A 125 15.02 8.42 20.21
N GLN A 126 14.18 7.42 20.47
CA GLN A 126 12.77 7.66 20.73
C GLN A 126 12.22 6.79 21.86
N VAL A 127 11.78 7.47 22.92
CA VAL A 127 11.02 6.91 24.05
C VAL A 127 9.59 6.67 23.56
N GLY A 128 9.13 5.41 23.54
CA GLY A 128 7.78 5.06 23.11
C GLY A 128 7.49 3.56 23.26
N LYS A 129 6.21 3.18 23.12
CA LYS A 129 5.76 1.77 23.17
C LYS A 129 6.31 0.98 21.97
N GLU A 130 6.73 -0.26 22.21
CA GLU A 130 7.13 -1.20 21.16
C GLU A 130 5.93 -1.78 20.41
N CYS A 131 6.13 -2.10 19.14
CA CYS A 131 5.09 -2.72 18.33
C CYS A 131 4.86 -4.17 18.75
N SER A 132 3.60 -4.53 19.00
CA SER A 132 3.25 -5.90 19.39
C SER A 132 3.47 -6.88 18.24
N ASN A 133 3.68 -8.16 18.56
CA ASN A 133 3.86 -9.20 17.54
C ASN A 133 2.64 -9.34 16.62
N SER A 134 1.42 -9.11 17.12
CA SER A 134 0.21 -9.18 16.30
C SER A 134 0.12 -8.01 15.32
N GLU A 135 0.52 -6.81 15.71
CA GLU A 135 0.62 -5.66 14.79
C GLU A 135 1.71 -5.88 13.74
N LYS A 136 2.90 -6.35 14.15
CA LYS A 136 3.98 -6.72 13.23
C LYS A 136 3.49 -7.72 12.18
N LEU A 137 2.81 -8.78 12.62
CA LEU A 137 2.26 -9.80 11.73
C LEU A 137 1.18 -9.23 10.80
N ALA A 138 0.25 -8.43 11.31
CA ALA A 138 -0.83 -7.84 10.52
C ALA A 138 -0.28 -6.90 9.42
N VAL A 139 0.69 -6.05 9.76
CA VAL A 139 1.37 -5.16 8.80
C VAL A 139 2.12 -5.97 7.73
N LEU A 140 2.85 -7.01 8.13
CA LEU A 140 3.54 -7.89 7.19
C LEU A 140 2.57 -8.60 6.24
N GLN A 141 1.48 -9.14 6.76
CA GLN A 141 0.46 -9.82 5.95
C GLN A 141 -0.22 -8.85 4.97
N ALA A 142 -0.54 -7.64 5.41
CA ALA A 142 -1.07 -6.59 4.53
C ALA A 142 -0.06 -6.21 3.44
N GLY A 143 1.20 -5.95 3.80
CA GLY A 143 2.26 -5.64 2.83
C GLY A 143 2.49 -6.77 1.82
N GLN A 144 2.49 -8.03 2.26
CA GLN A 144 2.57 -9.20 1.36
C GLN A 144 1.42 -9.25 0.36
N LYS A 145 0.19 -8.93 0.78
CA LYS A 145 -0.97 -8.89 -0.13
C LYS A 145 -0.88 -7.73 -1.13
N VAL A 146 -0.40 -6.55 -0.72
CA VAL A 146 -0.11 -5.44 -1.64
C VAL A 146 0.95 -5.85 -2.66
N GLY A 147 2.04 -6.49 -2.21
CA GLY A 147 3.09 -7.01 -3.08
C GLY A 147 2.57 -8.02 -4.11
N LYS A 148 1.73 -8.98 -3.69
CA LYS A 148 1.07 -9.94 -4.58
C LYS A 148 0.18 -9.25 -5.62
N PHE A 149 -0.65 -8.29 -5.21
CA PHE A 149 -1.48 -7.51 -6.12
C PHE A 149 -0.64 -6.78 -7.17
N VAL A 150 0.44 -6.12 -6.75
CA VAL A 150 1.32 -5.40 -7.67
C VAL A 150 2.02 -6.36 -8.63
N GLN A 151 2.44 -7.53 -8.16
CA GLN A 151 2.98 -8.56 -9.03
C GLN A 151 1.96 -9.01 -10.08
N GLN A 152 0.68 -9.16 -9.71
CA GLN A 152 -0.39 -9.44 -10.67
C GLN A 152 -0.51 -8.33 -11.71
N VAL A 153 -0.43 -7.05 -11.32
CA VAL A 153 -0.45 -5.91 -12.26
C VAL A 153 0.72 -5.99 -13.25
N ARG A 154 1.95 -6.18 -12.75
CA ARG A 154 3.14 -6.32 -13.62
C ARG A 154 3.03 -7.48 -14.60
N ASN A 155 2.42 -8.58 -14.19
CA ASN A 155 2.23 -9.76 -15.03
C ASN A 155 1.10 -9.61 -16.06
N ARG A 156 0.36 -8.49 -16.10
CA ARG A 156 -0.72 -8.29 -17.08
C ARG A 156 -0.23 -8.09 -18.50
N GLY A 157 0.94 -7.47 -18.67
CA GLY A 157 1.53 -7.15 -19.96
C GLY A 157 2.64 -6.12 -19.85
N LYS A 158 3.39 -5.94 -20.95
CA LYS A 158 4.55 -5.04 -21.02
C LYS A 158 4.21 -3.56 -20.79
N SER A 159 2.96 -3.16 -20.98
CA SER A 159 2.46 -1.81 -20.74
C SER A 159 2.06 -1.54 -19.28
N SER A 160 2.31 -2.47 -18.37
CA SER A 160 2.04 -2.30 -16.94
C SER A 160 3.35 -2.15 -16.14
N GLY A 161 3.36 -1.25 -15.18
CA GLY A 161 4.52 -0.94 -14.35
C GLY A 161 4.14 -0.72 -12.90
N ALA A 162 5.15 -0.66 -12.03
CA ALA A 162 4.93 -0.34 -10.62
C ALA A 162 6.16 0.30 -9.99
N PHE A 163 5.92 1.17 -9.01
CA PHE A 163 6.94 1.77 -8.16
C PHE A 163 6.52 1.63 -6.69
N LEU A 164 7.17 0.71 -5.97
CA LEU A 164 6.80 0.34 -4.61
C LEU A 164 7.93 0.66 -3.63
N PRO A 165 8.01 1.90 -3.12
CA PRO A 165 8.95 2.21 -2.06
C PRO A 165 8.58 1.43 -0.80
N VAL A 166 9.59 0.84 -0.17
CA VAL A 166 9.41 0.19 1.12
C VAL A 166 9.55 1.23 2.22
N GLY A 167 8.43 1.88 2.51
CA GLY A 167 8.36 2.91 3.53
C GLY A 167 6.96 3.13 4.05
N MET A 168 6.75 4.32 4.62
CA MET A 168 5.46 4.77 5.14
C MET A 168 4.99 6.06 4.47
N ALA A 169 4.94 6.03 3.15
CA ALA A 169 4.36 7.13 2.41
C ALA A 169 2.87 6.85 2.17
N HIS A 170 2.08 7.92 2.18
CA HIS A 170 0.75 7.94 1.61
C HIS A 170 0.69 9.12 0.64
N CYS A 171 0.02 8.93 -0.49
CA CYS A 171 0.07 9.82 -1.65
C CYS A 171 1.52 10.10 -2.09
N VAL A 172 2.22 9.05 -2.54
CA VAL A 172 3.64 9.07 -2.90
C VAL A 172 3.96 10.12 -3.98
N THR A 173 3.01 10.40 -4.88
CA THR A 173 3.17 11.39 -5.95
C THR A 173 2.86 12.83 -5.51
N ALA A 174 2.24 13.02 -4.33
CA ALA A 174 1.85 14.33 -3.82
C ALA A 174 2.91 14.97 -2.88
N VAL A 175 4.01 14.26 -2.60
CA VAL A 175 5.08 14.79 -1.75
C VAL A 175 6.06 15.65 -2.58
N PRO A 176 6.63 16.74 -2.03
CA PRO A 176 7.48 17.66 -2.81
C PRO A 176 8.73 17.03 -3.46
N TYR A 177 9.21 15.92 -2.91
CA TYR A 177 10.40 15.19 -3.35
C TYR A 177 10.05 13.86 -4.03
N TRP A 178 8.82 13.70 -4.54
CA TRP A 178 8.34 12.44 -5.12
C TRP A 178 9.28 11.91 -6.22
N ASN A 179 9.84 12.83 -7.02
CA ASN A 179 10.76 12.53 -8.12
C ASN A 179 12.15 12.08 -7.66
N GLN A 180 12.48 12.22 -6.37
CA GLN A 180 13.75 11.81 -5.77
C GLN A 180 13.63 10.49 -5.02
N LEU A 181 12.42 9.97 -4.83
CA LEU A 181 12.19 8.67 -4.20
C LEU A 181 12.86 7.59 -5.04
N LYS A 182 13.62 6.69 -4.39
CA LYS A 182 14.32 5.60 -5.05
C LYS A 182 13.85 4.24 -4.56
N VAL A 183 13.70 3.33 -5.50
CA VAL A 183 13.70 1.89 -5.25
C VAL A 183 14.94 1.36 -5.96
N ASP A 184 15.81 0.71 -5.18
CA ASP A 184 17.18 0.40 -5.59
C ASP A 184 17.92 1.66 -6.10
N ARG A 185 18.21 1.72 -7.39
CA ARG A 185 18.92 2.86 -8.02
C ARG A 185 18.04 3.69 -8.96
N VAL A 186 16.75 3.34 -9.08
CA VAL A 186 15.82 3.96 -10.03
C VAL A 186 14.93 4.96 -9.28
N THR A 187 14.85 6.19 -9.76
CA THR A 187 13.92 7.17 -9.19
C THR A 187 12.48 6.90 -9.64
N MET A 188 11.48 7.41 -8.90
CA MET A 188 10.09 7.32 -9.36
C MET A 188 9.89 8.02 -10.71
N ALA A 189 10.57 9.16 -10.93
CA ALA A 189 10.51 9.86 -12.22
C ALA A 189 11.06 8.97 -13.35
N ASP A 190 12.22 8.34 -13.16
CA ASP A 190 12.81 7.43 -14.14
C ASP A 190 11.87 6.25 -14.44
N ALA A 191 11.28 5.65 -13.40
CA ALA A 191 10.36 4.52 -13.54
C ALA A 191 9.09 4.90 -14.32
N VAL A 192 8.51 6.07 -14.04
CA VAL A 192 7.32 6.58 -14.75
C VAL A 192 7.67 6.88 -16.20
N VAL A 193 8.79 7.56 -16.46
CA VAL A 193 9.24 7.87 -17.82
C VAL A 193 9.45 6.57 -18.60
N ALA A 194 10.18 5.62 -18.05
CA ALA A 194 10.48 4.35 -18.70
C ALA A 194 9.21 3.53 -19.01
N TRP A 195 8.22 3.55 -18.11
CA TRP A 195 6.90 2.97 -18.38
C TRP A 195 6.14 3.71 -19.49
N TYR A 196 6.09 5.04 -19.43
CA TYR A 196 5.33 5.87 -20.36
C TYR A 196 5.84 5.74 -21.80
N ILE A 197 7.16 5.74 -21.98
CA ILE A 197 7.81 5.60 -23.29
C ILE A 197 8.07 4.13 -23.68
N GLN A 198 7.56 3.16 -22.90
CA GLN A 198 7.67 1.71 -23.12
C GLN A 198 9.11 1.19 -23.30
N LYS A 199 10.07 1.72 -22.53
CA LYS A 199 11.50 1.37 -22.61
C LYS A 199 11.98 0.38 -21.53
N LEU A 200 11.12 -0.51 -21.03
CA LEU A 200 11.51 -1.60 -20.11
C LEU A 200 11.17 -2.97 -20.68
#